data_AF-A0A6I7R0B5-F1
#
_entry.id   AF-A0A6I7R0B5-F1
#
_cell.length_a   1.000
_cell.length_b   1.000
_cell.length_c   1.000
_cell.angle_alpha   90.00
_cell.angle_beta   90.00
_cell.angle_gamma   90.00
#
_symmetry.space_group_name_H-M   'P 1'
#
loop_
_entity.id
_entity.type
_entity.pdbx_description
1 polymer ?
#
loop_
_entity_poly.entity_id
_entity_poly.type
_entity_poly.pdbx_seq_one_letter_code
_entity_poly.pdbx_strand_id
1 'polypeptide(L)'
;MKNYFLVLLSFAFIFVSCSKDPCEDVVCVNGVENEVDSDTCICECDSGFEGNLCENEIRQNYYGTYQGPENCGAGGSFTYSLTVAEGDTADVATITLNGLFGDPGVSVTANLTAQSNYVNIQIPEQTVSGQSGNYTFSGNGNFNFDAEGEVSSVSLSYNISATGGISFNCTGEFDRQ
;
A
#
# COMPACT_ATOMS: atom_id res chain seq x y z
N MET A 1 -26.17 67.48 50.47
CA MET A 1 -26.29 67.31 49.02
C MET A 1 -25.32 66.20 48.62
N LYS A 2 -25.85 65.08 48.11
CA LYS A 2 -25.12 63.83 47.83
C LYS A 2 -24.38 63.98 46.50
N ASN A 3 -23.06 63.90 46.52
CA ASN A 3 -22.23 63.91 45.32
C ASN A 3 -22.34 62.55 44.63
N TYR A 4 -22.88 62.55 43.41
CA TYR A 4 -23.02 61.37 42.58
C TYR A 4 -21.65 60.91 42.09
N PHE A 5 -21.20 59.77 42.62
CA PHE A 5 -20.03 59.03 42.19
C PHE A 5 -20.34 58.43 40.81
N LEU A 6 -19.75 59.03 39.77
CA LEU A 6 -19.86 58.61 38.37
C LEU A 6 -19.08 57.30 38.18
N VAL A 7 -19.79 56.17 38.28
CA VAL A 7 -19.26 54.85 37.93
C VAL A 7 -19.30 54.72 36.41
N LEU A 8 -18.16 54.97 35.76
CA LEU A 8 -17.91 54.61 34.37
C LEU A 8 -17.89 53.08 34.26
N LEU A 9 -19.02 52.51 33.86
CA LEU A 9 -19.15 51.11 33.50
C LEU A 9 -18.44 50.91 32.14
N SER A 10 -17.12 50.68 32.16
CA SER A 10 -16.38 50.27 30.97
C SER A 10 -16.82 48.86 30.59
N PHE A 11 -17.77 48.76 29.66
CA PHE A 11 -18.11 47.51 28.98
C PHE A 11 -16.89 47.13 28.13
N ALA A 12 -15.99 46.34 28.72
CA ALA A 12 -14.96 45.65 27.98
C ALA A 12 -15.67 44.66 27.05
N PHE A 13 -15.83 45.04 25.78
CA PHE A 13 -16.17 44.10 24.72
C PHE A 13 -15.00 43.12 24.62
N ILE A 14 -15.14 42.00 25.30
CA ILE A 14 -14.31 40.82 25.08
C ILE A 14 -14.74 40.34 23.69
N PHE A 15 -14.03 40.75 22.64
CA PHE A 15 -14.12 40.08 21.36
C PHE A 15 -13.60 38.67 21.60
N VAL A 16 -14.50 37.74 21.89
CA VAL A 16 -14.21 36.32 21.85
C VAL A 16 -13.84 36.03 20.42
N SER A 17 -12.54 36.01 20.14
CA SER A 17 -12.00 35.45 18.90
C SER A 17 -12.29 33.95 18.96
N CYS A 18 -13.50 33.55 18.56
CA CYS A 18 -13.78 32.17 18.27
C CYS A 18 -13.09 31.91 16.93
N SER A 19 -11.85 31.45 16.96
CA SER A 19 -11.25 30.79 15.80
C SER A 19 -12.13 29.58 15.52
N LYS A 20 -12.72 29.51 14.33
CA LYS A 20 -13.43 28.31 13.88
C LYS A 20 -12.39 27.19 13.84
N ASP A 21 -12.74 26.04 14.42
CA ASP A 21 -11.92 24.84 14.33
C ASP A 21 -11.82 24.46 12.83
N PRO A 22 -10.61 24.45 12.25
CA PRO A 22 -10.43 24.16 10.83
C PRO A 22 -10.74 22.71 10.48
N CYS A 23 -10.79 21.80 11.45
CA CYS A 23 -11.16 20.39 11.29
C CYS A 23 -12.66 20.10 11.51
N GLU A 24 -13.47 21.08 11.93
CA GLU A 24 -14.90 20.87 12.27
C GLU A 24 -15.71 20.13 11.19
N ASP A 25 -15.36 20.34 9.91
CA ASP A 25 -16.06 19.79 8.75
C ASP A 25 -15.21 18.75 7.97
N VAL A 26 -14.05 18.34 8.50
CA VAL A 26 -13.17 17.32 7.90
C VAL A 26 -13.44 15.97 8.56
N VAL A 27 -13.51 14.89 7.77
CA VAL A 27 -13.64 13.52 8.27
C VAL A 27 -12.65 12.63 7.53
N CYS A 28 -11.63 12.15 8.25
CA CYS A 28 -10.65 11.21 7.72
C CYS A 28 -11.22 9.78 7.78
N VAL A 29 -11.19 9.05 6.66
CA VAL A 29 -11.76 7.70 6.55
C VAL A 29 -10.88 6.67 7.27
N ASN A 30 -9.57 6.70 6.99
CA ASN A 30 -8.56 5.82 7.58
C ASN A 30 -7.36 6.64 8.07
N GLY A 31 -7.59 7.49 9.07
CA GLY A 31 -6.55 8.36 9.61
C GLY A 31 -7.09 9.27 10.69
N VAL A 32 -6.27 10.24 11.07
CA VAL A 32 -6.63 11.25 12.07
C VAL A 32 -6.56 12.66 11.48
N GLU A 33 -7.47 13.52 11.92
CA GLU A 33 -7.44 14.94 11.60
C GLU A 33 -6.21 15.58 12.27
N ASN A 34 -5.50 16.43 11.51
CA ASN A 34 -4.36 17.19 11.99
C ASN A 34 -4.50 18.66 11.55
N GLU A 35 -4.57 19.55 12.54
CA GLU A 35 -4.54 20.99 12.32
C GLU A 35 -3.10 21.44 12.02
N VAL A 36 -2.87 21.93 10.80
CA VAL A 36 -1.55 22.43 10.39
C VAL A 36 -1.37 23.90 10.78
N ASP A 37 -2.44 24.68 10.65
CA ASP A 37 -2.52 26.08 11.07
C ASP A 37 -3.97 26.48 11.40
N SER A 38 -4.19 27.76 11.69
CA SER A 38 -5.50 28.27 12.12
C SER A 38 -6.63 28.13 11.10
N ASP A 39 -6.30 27.88 9.82
CA ASP A 39 -7.28 27.81 8.73
C ASP A 39 -7.19 26.48 7.95
N THR A 40 -6.27 25.59 8.32
CA THR A 40 -5.95 24.38 7.53
C THR A 40 -5.97 23.12 8.39
N CYS A 41 -6.84 22.18 8.01
CA CYS A 41 -6.87 20.82 8.51
C CYS A 41 -6.48 19.84 7.40
N ILE A 42 -5.68 18.83 7.73
CA ILE A 42 -5.32 17.72 6.84
C ILE A 42 -5.62 16.38 7.51
N CYS A 43 -5.65 15.30 6.74
CA CYS A 43 -5.67 13.96 7.28
C CYS A 43 -4.26 13.36 7.33
N GLU A 44 -3.84 12.90 8.51
CA GLU A 44 -2.70 12.02 8.67
C GLU A 44 -3.17 10.57 8.51
N CYS A 45 -2.86 9.98 7.36
CA CYS A 45 -3.36 8.66 7.01
C CYS A 45 -2.68 7.54 7.81
N ASP A 46 -3.49 6.56 8.19
CA ASP A 46 -3.00 5.29 8.70
C ASP A 46 -2.13 4.60 7.64
N SER A 47 -1.21 3.74 8.12
CA SER A 47 -0.31 3.01 7.23
C SER A 47 -1.08 2.20 6.19
N GLY A 48 -0.72 2.39 4.91
CA GLY A 48 -1.36 1.70 3.78
C GLY A 48 -2.47 2.50 3.11
N PHE A 49 -2.81 3.69 3.61
CA PHE A 49 -3.83 4.56 3.03
C PHE A 49 -3.26 5.89 2.54
N GLU A 50 -3.92 6.46 1.54
CA GLU A 50 -3.61 7.76 0.94
C GLU A 50 -4.89 8.47 0.44
N GLY A 51 -4.71 9.67 -0.09
CA GLY A 51 -5.79 10.56 -0.49
C GLY A 51 -5.99 11.68 0.51
N ASN A 52 -6.77 12.69 0.11
CA ASN A 52 -6.98 13.88 0.96
C ASN A 52 -7.76 13.53 2.25
N LEU A 53 -8.55 12.48 2.22
CA LEU A 53 -9.33 11.96 3.34
C LEU A 53 -8.93 10.53 3.72
N CYS A 54 -7.76 10.06 3.26
CA CYS A 54 -7.25 8.70 3.49
C CYS A 54 -8.22 7.61 3.00
N GLU A 55 -8.90 7.89 1.90
CA GLU A 55 -9.97 7.05 1.35
C GLU A 55 -9.47 5.94 0.41
N ASN A 56 -8.21 6.01 -0.03
CA ASN A 56 -7.64 5.08 -1.00
C ASN A 56 -6.61 4.17 -0.34
N GLU A 57 -6.62 2.89 -0.69
CA GLU A 57 -5.56 1.97 -0.31
C GLU A 57 -4.38 2.12 -1.27
N ILE A 58 -3.19 2.39 -0.74
CA ILE A 58 -1.96 2.54 -1.54
C ILE A 58 -1.70 1.30 -2.41
N ARG A 59 -2.06 0.10 -1.91
CA ARG A 59 -1.82 -1.16 -2.64
C ARG A 59 -2.56 -1.26 -3.98
N GLN A 60 -3.62 -0.48 -4.18
CA GLN A 60 -4.38 -0.46 -5.44
C GLN A 60 -3.54 0.04 -6.61
N ASN A 61 -2.55 0.90 -6.36
CA ASN A 61 -1.64 1.40 -7.40
C ASN A 61 -0.79 0.28 -8.02
N TYR A 62 -0.62 -0.84 -7.30
CA TYR A 62 0.14 -2.01 -7.75
C TYR A 62 -0.71 -3.06 -8.47
N TYR A 63 -2.02 -2.90 -8.52
CA TYR A 63 -2.88 -3.88 -9.17
C TYR A 63 -2.73 -3.83 -10.69
N GLY A 64 -2.85 -5.00 -11.31
CA GLY A 64 -2.83 -5.12 -12.76
C GLY A 64 -2.15 -6.39 -13.25
N THR A 65 -2.02 -6.46 -14.56
CA THR A 65 -1.30 -7.53 -15.24
C THR A 65 0.07 -7.04 -15.65
N TYR A 66 1.06 -7.87 -15.39
CA TYR A 66 2.46 -7.68 -15.74
C TYR A 66 2.88 -8.84 -16.63
N GLN A 67 3.77 -8.60 -17.58
CA GLN A 67 4.29 -9.65 -18.46
C GLN A 67 5.80 -9.55 -18.55
N GLY A 68 6.46 -10.70 -18.50
CA GLY A 68 7.91 -10.72 -18.65
C GLY A 68 8.51 -12.09 -18.50
N PRO A 69 9.84 -12.19 -18.69
CA PRO A 69 10.57 -13.42 -18.53
C PRO A 69 10.80 -13.75 -17.06
N GLU A 70 10.79 -15.04 -16.76
CA GLU A 70 11.27 -15.63 -15.53
C GLU A 70 12.32 -16.70 -15.85
N ASN A 71 13.35 -16.77 -15.02
CA ASN A 71 14.40 -17.77 -15.11
C ASN A 71 14.52 -18.53 -13.79
N CYS A 72 14.32 -19.85 -13.84
CA CYS A 72 14.38 -20.77 -12.70
C CYS A 72 15.61 -21.69 -12.75
N GLY A 73 16.69 -21.24 -13.41
CA GLY A 73 17.93 -22.00 -13.57
C GLY A 73 17.68 -23.32 -14.31
N ALA A 74 17.86 -24.44 -13.60
CA ALA A 74 17.57 -25.77 -14.15
C ALA A 74 16.09 -25.98 -14.49
N GLY A 75 15.18 -25.18 -13.92
CA GLY A 75 13.76 -25.16 -14.26
C GLY A 75 13.46 -24.57 -15.63
N GLY A 76 14.42 -23.87 -16.25
CA GLY A 76 14.27 -23.22 -17.55
C GLY A 76 13.91 -21.75 -17.45
N SER A 77 13.56 -21.17 -18.61
CA SER A 77 13.11 -19.79 -18.73
C SER A 77 11.80 -19.72 -19.51
N PHE A 78 10.86 -18.93 -19.01
CA PHE A 78 9.50 -18.83 -19.56
C PHE A 78 9.08 -17.36 -19.55
N THR A 79 8.21 -16.99 -20.49
CA THR A 79 7.56 -15.67 -20.51
C THR A 79 6.08 -15.89 -20.31
N TYR A 80 5.50 -15.23 -19.31
CA TYR A 80 4.09 -15.38 -18.95
C TYR A 80 3.54 -14.09 -18.33
N SER A 81 2.23 -14.08 -18.11
CA SER A 81 1.53 -12.99 -17.45
C SER A 81 1.36 -13.26 -15.95
N LEU A 82 1.87 -12.36 -15.13
CA LEU A 82 1.68 -12.28 -13.69
C LEU A 82 0.53 -11.30 -13.43
N THR A 83 -0.43 -11.66 -12.56
CA THR A 83 -1.46 -10.71 -12.12
C THR A 83 -1.28 -10.39 -10.64
N VAL A 84 -1.13 -9.11 -10.35
CA VAL A 84 -1.14 -8.57 -8.99
C VAL A 84 -2.57 -8.14 -8.68
N ALA A 85 -3.12 -8.68 -7.60
CA ALA A 85 -4.49 -8.40 -7.17
C ALA A 85 -4.56 -8.21 -5.64
N GLU A 86 -5.76 -7.94 -5.16
CA GLU A 86 -6.05 -7.77 -3.75
C GLU A 86 -5.62 -8.99 -2.92
N GLY A 87 -5.08 -8.71 -1.73
CA GLY A 87 -4.68 -9.69 -0.73
C GLY A 87 -5.82 -10.03 0.23
N ASP A 88 -5.48 -10.12 1.51
CA ASP A 88 -6.47 -10.18 2.58
C ASP A 88 -7.17 -8.81 2.68
N THR A 89 -8.51 -8.81 2.68
CA THR A 89 -9.32 -7.61 2.86
C THR A 89 -9.21 -7.01 4.27
N ALA A 90 -8.75 -7.81 5.23
CA ALA A 90 -8.50 -7.37 6.60
C ALA A 90 -7.08 -6.82 6.82
N ASP A 91 -6.17 -7.01 5.85
CA ASP A 91 -4.78 -6.54 5.92
C ASP A 91 -4.38 -5.84 4.62
N VAL A 92 -4.46 -4.50 4.65
CA VAL A 92 -4.10 -3.61 3.53
C VAL A 92 -2.62 -3.63 3.17
N ALA A 93 -1.78 -4.29 3.97
CA ALA A 93 -0.38 -4.53 3.63
C ALA A 93 -0.18 -5.81 2.80
N THR A 94 -1.24 -6.46 2.30
CA THR A 94 -1.12 -7.71 1.54
C THR A 94 -1.66 -7.61 0.11
N ILE A 95 -1.04 -8.38 -0.79
CA ILE A 95 -1.44 -8.58 -2.20
C ILE A 95 -1.40 -10.07 -2.56
N THR A 96 -2.03 -10.43 -3.67
CA THR A 96 -1.87 -11.75 -4.31
C THR A 96 -1.12 -11.66 -5.63
N LEU A 97 -0.18 -12.58 -5.83
CA LEU A 97 0.60 -12.79 -7.04
C LEU A 97 0.09 -14.06 -7.74
N ASN A 98 -0.59 -13.89 -8.87
CA ASN A 98 -1.26 -14.98 -9.59
C ASN A 98 -0.51 -15.34 -10.87
N GLY A 99 -0.32 -16.64 -11.12
CA GLY A 99 0.32 -17.14 -12.33
C GLY A 99 1.83 -17.36 -12.22
N LEU A 100 2.41 -17.26 -11.02
CA LEU A 100 3.84 -17.52 -10.81
C LEU A 100 4.25 -18.90 -11.34
N PHE A 101 5.52 -19.02 -11.74
CA PHE A 101 6.07 -20.22 -12.37
C PHE A 101 5.34 -20.63 -13.67
N GLY A 102 4.64 -19.68 -14.29
CA GLY A 102 3.82 -19.91 -15.49
C GLY A 102 2.60 -20.80 -15.25
N ASP A 103 2.22 -21.06 -14.00
CA ASP A 103 1.05 -21.88 -13.63
C ASP A 103 -0.12 -20.97 -13.24
N PRO A 104 -1.16 -20.82 -14.09
CA PRO A 104 -2.28 -19.93 -13.80
C PRO A 104 -3.18 -20.42 -12.65
N GLY A 105 -2.96 -21.62 -12.11
CA GLY A 105 -3.60 -22.09 -10.88
C GLY A 105 -2.91 -21.62 -9.61
N VAL A 106 -1.69 -21.10 -9.69
CA VAL A 106 -0.93 -20.61 -8.53
C VAL A 106 -1.39 -19.20 -8.14
N SER A 107 -1.72 -19.02 -6.86
CA SER A 107 -2.01 -17.74 -6.21
C SER A 107 -1.21 -17.65 -4.92
N VAL A 108 -0.23 -16.75 -4.86
CA VAL A 108 0.70 -16.58 -3.73
C VAL A 108 0.41 -15.26 -3.03
N THR A 109 0.26 -15.27 -1.70
CA THR A 109 0.10 -14.05 -0.91
C THR A 109 1.46 -13.42 -0.64
N ALA A 110 1.57 -12.10 -0.77
CA ALA A 110 2.78 -11.37 -0.40
C ALA A 110 2.44 -10.16 0.48
N ASN A 111 3.37 -9.82 1.36
CA ASN A 111 3.31 -8.64 2.22
C ASN A 111 4.05 -7.48 1.56
N LEU A 112 3.54 -6.28 1.73
CA LEU A 112 4.10 -5.03 1.24
C LEU A 112 4.73 -4.26 2.39
N THR A 113 5.96 -3.80 2.18
CA THR A 113 6.62 -2.87 3.11
C THR A 113 7.13 -1.66 2.34
N ALA A 114 6.57 -0.49 2.64
CA ALA A 114 7.00 0.77 2.06
C ALA A 114 8.41 1.13 2.54
N GLN A 115 9.27 1.55 1.61
CA GLN A 115 10.54 2.22 1.86
C GLN A 115 10.57 3.55 1.11
N SER A 116 11.52 4.43 1.43
CA SER A 116 11.52 5.85 1.02
C SER A 116 11.28 6.10 -0.48
N ASN A 117 11.66 5.18 -1.37
CA ASN A 117 11.53 5.33 -2.82
C ASN A 117 11.03 4.07 -3.55
N TYR A 118 10.60 3.02 -2.83
CA TYR A 118 10.12 1.77 -3.43
C TYR A 118 9.27 0.95 -2.45
N VAL A 119 8.46 0.04 -2.96
CA VAL A 119 7.70 -0.92 -2.15
C VAL A 119 8.32 -2.30 -2.27
N ASN A 120 8.70 -2.87 -1.12
CA ASN A 120 9.18 -4.24 -1.05
C ASN A 120 8.01 -5.20 -1.04
N ILE A 121 8.20 -6.30 -1.75
CA ILE A 121 7.34 -7.47 -1.73
C ILE A 121 8.08 -8.53 -0.91
N GLN A 122 7.43 -9.07 0.12
CA GLN A 122 7.89 -10.24 0.85
C GLN A 122 6.92 -11.38 0.61
N ILE A 123 7.41 -12.48 0.05
CA ILE A 123 6.66 -13.71 -0.10
C ILE A 123 7.01 -14.61 1.09
N PRO A 124 6.18 -14.65 2.15
CA PRO A 124 6.41 -15.58 3.25
C PRO A 124 6.33 -17.02 2.77
N GLU A 125 7.01 -17.93 3.48
CA GLU A 125 6.90 -19.36 3.19
C GLU A 125 5.44 -19.82 3.27
N GLN A 126 4.93 -20.33 2.16
CA GLN A 126 3.55 -20.80 2.07
C GLN A 126 3.43 -21.91 1.05
N THR A 127 2.48 -22.82 1.28
CA THR A 127 2.15 -23.88 0.32
C THR A 127 0.81 -23.58 -0.33
N VAL A 128 0.80 -23.53 -1.66
CA VAL A 128 -0.37 -23.23 -2.48
C VAL A 128 -0.59 -24.35 -3.49
N SER A 129 -1.83 -24.56 -3.88
CA SER A 129 -2.17 -25.49 -4.95
C SER A 129 -2.00 -24.81 -6.30
N GLY A 130 -1.25 -25.42 -7.20
CA GLY A 130 -1.23 -25.09 -8.63
C GLY A 130 -1.95 -26.16 -9.45
N GLN A 131 -1.89 -26.06 -10.77
CA GLN A 131 -2.51 -27.03 -11.68
C GLN A 131 -1.84 -28.41 -11.64
N SER A 132 -0.51 -28.44 -11.45
CA SER A 132 0.27 -29.69 -11.49
C SER A 132 0.62 -30.25 -10.12
N GLY A 133 0.15 -29.62 -9.03
CA GLY A 133 0.36 -30.08 -7.67
C GLY A 133 0.51 -28.93 -6.67
N ASN A 134 0.92 -29.28 -5.45
CA ASN A 134 1.21 -28.28 -4.43
C ASN A 134 2.66 -27.81 -4.52
N TYR A 135 2.82 -26.50 -4.40
CA TYR A 135 4.09 -25.80 -4.45
C TYR A 135 4.30 -25.00 -3.17
N THR A 136 5.51 -25.01 -2.64
CA THR A 136 5.92 -24.15 -1.53
C THR A 136 6.75 -23.00 -2.08
N PHE A 137 6.32 -21.77 -1.82
CA PHE A 137 6.98 -20.53 -2.26
C PHE A 137 7.54 -19.77 -1.06
N SER A 138 8.70 -19.14 -1.24
CA SER A 138 9.23 -18.11 -0.33
C SER A 138 10.16 -17.19 -1.10
N GLY A 139 10.20 -15.89 -0.79
CA GLY A 139 11.02 -14.97 -1.57
C GLY A 139 10.78 -13.50 -1.28
N ASN A 140 11.29 -12.67 -2.18
CA ASN A 140 11.19 -11.22 -2.10
C ASN A 140 11.09 -10.62 -3.50
N GLY A 141 10.79 -9.33 -3.53
CA GLY A 141 10.73 -8.55 -4.76
C GLY A 141 10.49 -7.08 -4.49
N ASN A 142 10.24 -6.32 -5.54
CA ASN A 142 9.94 -4.90 -5.46
C ASN A 142 9.11 -4.45 -6.67
N PHE A 143 8.27 -3.46 -6.45
CA PHE A 143 7.72 -2.66 -7.54
C PHE A 143 8.73 -1.59 -7.95
N ASN A 144 8.89 -1.41 -9.26
CA ASN A 144 9.69 -0.35 -9.85
C ASN A 144 8.77 0.75 -10.38
N PHE A 145 9.25 1.98 -10.33
CA PHE A 145 8.51 3.16 -10.73
C PHE A 145 9.22 3.85 -11.90
N ASP A 146 8.46 4.45 -12.81
CA ASP A 146 8.99 5.28 -13.88
C ASP A 146 9.41 6.68 -13.38
N ALA A 147 9.74 7.57 -14.31
CA ALA A 147 10.20 8.93 -13.97
C ALA A 147 9.05 9.81 -13.44
N GLU A 148 7.81 9.45 -13.75
CA GLU A 148 6.58 10.11 -13.35
C GLU A 148 6.08 9.63 -11.99
N GLY A 149 6.65 8.56 -11.45
CA GLY A 149 6.28 7.98 -10.16
C GLY A 149 5.19 6.91 -10.26
N GLU A 150 4.88 6.44 -11.46
CA GLU A 150 3.91 5.38 -11.70
C GLU A 150 4.60 4.01 -11.72
N VAL A 151 3.90 2.97 -11.27
CA VAL A 151 4.45 1.60 -11.25
C VAL A 151 4.67 1.13 -12.69
N SER A 152 5.91 0.79 -13.03
CA SER A 152 6.33 0.41 -14.39
C SER A 152 6.60 -1.09 -14.53
N SER A 153 7.14 -1.72 -13.50
CA SER A 153 7.42 -3.16 -13.51
C SER A 153 7.45 -3.76 -12.10
N VAL A 154 7.48 -5.08 -12.02
CA VAL A 154 7.69 -5.83 -10.78
C VAL A 154 8.85 -6.82 -10.94
N SER A 155 9.81 -6.73 -10.03
CA SER A 155 10.96 -7.63 -9.93
C SER A 155 10.71 -8.64 -8.83
N LEU A 156 10.88 -9.94 -9.12
CA LEU A 156 10.70 -11.02 -8.14
C LEU A 156 11.91 -11.95 -8.10
N SER A 157 12.26 -12.40 -6.90
CA SER A 157 13.26 -13.43 -6.63
C SER A 157 12.72 -14.36 -5.56
N TYR A 158 12.42 -15.61 -5.91
CA TYR A 158 11.79 -16.55 -4.99
C TYR A 158 12.30 -17.98 -5.18
N ASN A 159 12.20 -18.76 -4.09
CA ASN A 159 12.33 -20.20 -4.12
C ASN A 159 10.95 -20.83 -4.32
N ILE A 160 10.88 -21.83 -5.19
CA ILE A 160 9.73 -22.70 -5.36
C ILE A 160 10.18 -24.14 -5.14
N SER A 161 9.42 -24.91 -4.39
CA SER A 161 9.62 -26.35 -4.26
C SER A 161 8.33 -27.14 -4.51
N ALA A 162 8.45 -28.23 -5.27
CA ALA A 162 7.34 -29.12 -5.55
C ALA A 162 7.27 -30.26 -4.53
N THR A 163 6.09 -30.86 -4.38
CA THR A 163 5.89 -32.07 -3.57
C THR A 163 6.78 -33.20 -4.10
N GLY A 164 7.89 -33.48 -3.41
CA GLY A 164 8.96 -34.36 -3.91
C GLY A 164 10.39 -33.84 -3.67
N GLY A 165 10.54 -32.61 -3.17
CA GLY A 165 11.81 -32.07 -2.67
C GLY A 165 12.71 -31.44 -3.73
N ILE A 166 12.23 -31.29 -4.96
CA ILE A 166 12.91 -30.52 -6.00
C ILE A 166 12.59 -29.05 -5.77
N SER A 167 13.63 -28.21 -5.70
CA SER A 167 13.50 -26.76 -5.57
C SER A 167 14.23 -26.01 -6.67
N PHE A 168 13.67 -24.86 -7.04
CA PHE A 168 14.24 -23.92 -7.99
C PHE A 168 14.30 -22.54 -7.37
N ASN A 169 15.34 -21.79 -7.73
CA ASN A 169 15.41 -20.35 -7.47
C ASN A 169 15.05 -19.64 -8.76
N CYS A 170 13.97 -18.88 -8.71
CA CYS A 170 13.39 -18.17 -9.83
C CYS A 170 13.61 -16.67 -9.67
N THR A 171 14.02 -16.02 -10.75
CA THR A 171 14.10 -14.56 -10.84
C THR A 171 13.32 -14.10 -12.06
N GLY A 172 12.46 -13.11 -11.91
CA GLY A 172 11.65 -12.57 -12.99
C GLY A 172 11.52 -11.06 -12.94
N GLU A 173 11.42 -10.45 -14.11
CA GLU A 173 11.15 -9.04 -14.31
C GLU A 173 9.91 -8.94 -15.19
N PHE A 174 8.82 -8.37 -14.67
CA PHE A 174 7.54 -8.30 -15.37
C PHE A 174 7.13 -6.85 -15.58
N ASP A 175 7.02 -6.44 -16.83
CA ASP A 175 6.63 -5.08 -17.22
C ASP A 175 5.11 -4.93 -17.17
N ARG A 176 4.63 -3.81 -16.63
CA ARG A 176 3.20 -3.50 -16.56
C ARG A 176 2.62 -3.42 -17.99
N GLN A 177 1.42 -3.96 -18.17
CA GLN A 177 0.70 -4.00 -19.46
C GLN A 177 -0.32 -2.87 -19.60
#